data_AF-A0A259LMA2-F1
#
_entry.id   AF-A0A259LMA2-F1
#
_cell.length_a   1.000
_cell.length_b   1.000
_cell.length_c   1.000
_cell.angle_alpha   90.00
_cell.angle_beta   90.00
_cell.angle_gamma   90.00
#
_symmetry.space_group_name_H-M   'P 1'
#
loop_
_entity.id
_entity.type
_entity.pdbx_description
1 polymer ?
#
loop_
_entity_poly.entity_id
_entity_poly.type
_entity_poly.pdbx_seq_one_letter_code
_entity_poly.pdbx_strand_id
1 'polypeptide(L)'
;MARIARVDGQKVTLETGATAGLRPGDELNVYRSQRYFDALDGTPELADAGVSITLDNVHPDFSTGRLGTSSGQVNIQRDDVAIIW
;
A
#
# COMPACT_ATOMS: atom_id res chain seq x y z
N MET A 1 0.14 -4.00 8.21
CA MET A 1 0.65 -3.93 6.82
C MET A 1 -0.38 -4.52 5.88
N ALA A 2 -0.48 -4.02 4.65
CA ALA A 2 -1.42 -4.48 3.65
C ALA A 2 -0.79 -4.38 2.25
N ARG A 3 -1.01 -5.35 1.36
CA ARG A 3 -0.59 -5.24 -0.04
C ARG A 3 -1.59 -4.45 -0.86
N ILE A 4 -1.09 -3.70 -1.83
CA ILE A 4 -1.91 -3.04 -2.84
C ILE A 4 -2.37 -4.07 -3.88
N ALA A 5 -3.67 -4.35 -3.90
CA ALA A 5 -4.32 -5.26 -4.86
C ALA A 5 -4.51 -4.62 -6.24
N ARG A 6 -4.85 -3.32 -6.24
CA ARG A 6 -5.18 -2.56 -7.44
C ARG A 6 -4.90 -1.08 -7.24
N VAL A 7 -4.49 -0.44 -8.32
CA VAL A 7 -4.32 1.00 -8.43
C VAL A 7 -5.06 1.49 -9.68
N ASP A 8 -5.80 2.58 -9.55
CA ASP A 8 -6.59 3.18 -10.63
C ASP A 8 -6.65 4.71 -10.47
N GLY A 9 -5.79 5.42 -11.20
CA GLY A 9 -5.59 6.86 -11.00
C GLY A 9 -5.09 7.16 -9.58
N GLN A 10 -5.91 7.83 -8.77
CA GLN A 10 -5.62 8.09 -7.35
C GLN A 10 -6.20 7.01 -6.42
N LYS A 11 -7.09 6.15 -6.91
CA LYS A 11 -7.77 5.14 -6.09
C LYS A 11 -6.87 3.93 -5.90
N VAL A 12 -6.82 3.43 -4.67
CA VAL A 12 -6.06 2.23 -4.29
C VAL A 12 -6.98 1.25 -3.58
N THR A 13 -6.83 -0.04 -3.87
CA THR A 13 -7.47 -1.14 -3.12
C THR A 13 -6.39 -1.91 -2.38
N LEU A 14 -6.57 -2.14 -1.08
CA LEU A 14 -5.69 -2.94 -0.24
C LEU A 14 -6.32 -4.30 0.07
N GLU A 15 -5.49 -5.35 0.14
CA GLU A 15 -5.88 -6.73 0.49
C GLU A 15 -6.12 -6.93 1.99
N THR A 16 -6.45 -5.87 2.71
CA THR A 16 -6.63 -5.89 4.16
C THR A 16 -7.70 -4.89 4.53
N GLY A 17 -8.51 -5.26 5.53
CA GLY A 17 -9.66 -4.51 5.98
C GLY A 17 -9.77 -4.41 7.50
N ALA A 18 -11.00 -4.25 7.98
CA ALA A 18 -11.33 -3.99 9.38
C ALA A 18 -10.95 -5.16 10.32
N THR A 19 -10.92 -6.41 9.82
CA THR A 19 -10.52 -7.58 10.63
C THR A 19 -9.06 -7.50 11.09
N ALA A 20 -8.22 -6.74 10.38
CA ALA A 20 -6.85 -6.43 10.77
C ALA A 20 -6.71 -5.10 11.54
N GLY A 21 -7.82 -4.46 11.88
CA GLY A 21 -7.86 -3.24 12.67
C GLY A 21 -7.85 -1.93 11.89
N LEU A 22 -7.86 -1.97 10.55
CA LEU A 22 -7.93 -0.76 9.71
C LEU A 22 -9.27 -0.02 9.89
N ARG A 23 -9.24 1.30 9.77
CA ARG A 23 -10.40 2.19 9.92
C ARG A 23 -10.45 3.24 8.80
N PRO A 24 -11.65 3.72 8.43
CA PRO A 24 -11.75 4.88 7.55
C PRO A 24 -11.00 6.08 8.15
N GLY A 25 -10.25 6.79 7.32
CA GLY A 25 -9.40 7.91 7.72
C GLY A 25 -7.98 7.50 8.13
N ASP A 26 -7.67 6.21 8.29
CA ASP A 26 -6.30 5.76 8.52
C ASP A 26 -5.39 6.18 7.37
N GLU A 27 -4.18 6.63 7.70
CA GLU A 27 -3.15 7.00 6.75
C GLU A 27 -2.02 5.96 6.79
N LEU A 28 -1.74 5.35 5.63
CA LEU A 28 -0.73 4.31 5.50
C LEU A 28 0.37 4.78 4.56
N ASN A 29 1.62 4.68 5.00
CA ASN A 29 2.79 4.96 4.17
C ASN A 29 3.05 3.80 3.21
N VAL A 30 3.41 4.12 1.96
CA VAL A 30 3.62 3.14 0.90
C VAL A 30 5.10 2.81 0.76
N TYR A 31 5.39 1.52 0.64
CA TYR A 31 6.74 0.98 0.49
C TYR A 31 6.80 0.01 -0.69
N ARG A 32 7.93 0.02 -1.40
CA ARG A 32 8.25 -0.96 -2.43
C ARG A 32 9.13 -2.05 -1.86
N SER A 33 8.70 -3.30 -2.01
CA SER A 33 9.52 -4.46 -1.73
C SER A 33 10.57 -4.62 -2.83
N GLN A 34 11.85 -4.57 -2.47
CA GLN A 34 12.97 -4.79 -3.39
C GLN A 34 13.79 -6.00 -2.96
N ARG A 35 14.38 -6.69 -3.94
CA ARG A 35 15.33 -7.78 -3.72
C ARG A 35 16.57 -7.51 -4.55
N TYR A 36 17.73 -7.72 -3.96
CA TYR A 36 19.00 -7.61 -4.66
C TYR A 36 19.36 -8.96 -5.28
N PHE A 37 19.98 -8.91 -6.46
CA PHE A 37 20.34 -10.11 -7.23
C PHE A 37 21.34 -11.01 -6.49
N ASP A 38 22.19 -10.44 -5.64
CA ASP A 38 23.19 -11.12 -4.82
C ASP A 38 22.62 -11.66 -3.49
N ALA A 39 21.35 -11.37 -3.17
CA ALA A 39 20.70 -11.78 -1.93
C ALA A 39 19.24 -12.24 -2.17
N LEU A 40 19.03 -13.13 -3.14
CA LEU A 40 17.69 -13.60 -3.54
C LEU A 40 16.92 -14.33 -2.42
N ASP A 41 17.64 -15.01 -1.52
CA ASP A 41 17.11 -15.73 -0.36
C ASP A 41 16.98 -14.83 0.90
N GLY A 42 17.40 -13.57 0.81
CA GLY A 42 17.33 -12.60 1.90
C GLY A 42 15.91 -12.07 2.14
N THR A 43 15.69 -11.52 3.34
CA THR A 43 14.47 -10.76 3.63
C THR A 43 14.41 -9.55 2.68
N PRO A 44 13.30 -9.35 1.94
CA PRO A 44 13.17 -8.20 1.05
C PRO A 44 13.33 -6.88 1.81
N GLU A 45 13.99 -5.91 1.19
CA GLU A 45 14.06 -4.55 1.72
C GLU A 45 12.77 -3.79 1.37
N LEU A 46 12.33 -2.93 2.28
CA LEU A 46 11.23 -2.01 2.04
C LEU A 46 11.78 -0.60 1.77
N ALA A 47 11.74 -0.18 0.52
CA ALA A 47 12.09 1.18 0.14
C ALA A 47 10.85 2.08 0.24
N ASP A 48 10.95 3.18 0.99
CA ASP A 48 9.87 4.17 1.10
C ASP A 48 9.57 4.79 -0.27
N ALA A 49 8.29 4.80 -0.65
CA ALA A 49 7.82 5.41 -1.89
C ALA A 49 7.54 6.92 -1.75
N GLY A 50 7.62 7.47 -0.54
CA GLY A 50 7.44 8.89 -0.25
C GLY A 50 5.99 9.38 -0.40
N VAL A 51 5.03 8.46 -0.34
CA VAL A 51 3.59 8.76 -0.46
C VAL A 51 2.79 7.95 0.55
N SER A 52 1.61 8.47 0.88
CA SER A 52 0.64 7.83 1.76
C SER A 52 -0.70 7.59 1.06
N ILE A 53 -1.45 6.60 1.57
CA ILE A 53 -2.82 6.30 1.20
C ILE A 53 -3.71 6.65 2.40
N THR A 54 -4.72 7.47 2.18
CA THR A 54 -5.80 7.69 3.15
C THR A 54 -6.97 6.75 2.84
N LEU A 55 -7.41 5.96 3.83
CA LEU A 55 -8.52 5.02 3.64
C LEU A 55 -9.88 5.74 3.58
N ASP A 56 -10.66 5.48 2.55
CA ASP A 56 -12.02 5.98 2.38
C ASP A 56 -13.07 4.99 2.92
N ASN A 57 -12.99 3.74 2.48
CA ASN A 57 -13.94 2.69 2.83
C ASN A 57 -13.17 1.47 3.30
N VAL A 58 -13.59 0.91 4.44
CA VAL A 58 -12.99 -0.30 5.01
C VAL A 58 -14.07 -1.36 5.14
N HIS A 59 -13.89 -2.46 4.42
CA HIS A 59 -14.69 -3.67 4.51
C HIS A 59 -13.98 -4.67 5.45
N PRO A 60 -14.59 -5.81 5.81
CA PRO A 60 -13.94 -6.79 6.68
C PRO A 60 -12.56 -7.23 6.17
N ASP A 61 -12.44 -7.60 4.89
CA ASP A 61 -11.24 -8.26 4.36
C ASP A 61 -10.43 -7.39 3.40
N PHE A 62 -10.97 -6.24 2.98
CA PHE A 62 -10.29 -5.32 2.09
C PHE A 62 -10.65 -3.87 2.40
N SER A 63 -9.88 -2.94 1.87
CA SER A 63 -10.16 -1.52 1.99
C SER A 63 -9.87 -0.79 0.69
N THR A 64 -10.44 0.39 0.55
CA THR A 64 -10.16 1.31 -0.54
C THR A 64 -9.78 2.66 0.02
N GLY A 65 -8.85 3.32 -0.64
CA GLY A 65 -8.38 4.64 -0.27
C GLY A 65 -7.91 5.43 -1.47
N ARG A 66 -7.31 6.58 -1.19
CA ARG A 66 -6.74 7.46 -2.21
C ARG A 66 -5.33 7.91 -1.88
N LEU A 67 -4.54 8.05 -2.93
CA LEU A 67 -3.27 8.77 -2.92
C LEU A 67 -3.52 10.27 -3.08
N GLY A 68 -2.64 11.10 -2.51
CA GLY A 68 -2.66 12.55 -2.71
C GLY A 68 -2.40 12.99 -4.15
N THR A 69 -1.79 12.14 -4.97
CA THR A 69 -1.53 12.36 -6.41
C THR A 69 -1.81 11.10 -7.23
N SER A 70 -1.87 11.23 -8.56
CA SER A 70 -2.07 10.10 -9.45
C SER A 70 -0.93 9.09 -9.31
N SER A 71 -1.28 7.82 -9.14
CA SER A 71 -0.33 6.71 -9.04
C SER A 71 0.70 6.65 -10.15
N GLY A 72 0.33 7.02 -11.39
CA GLY A 72 1.26 7.05 -12.51
C GLY A 72 2.37 8.09 -12.37
N GLN A 73 2.13 9.18 -11.64
CA GLN A 73 3.15 10.21 -11.39
C GLN A 73 4.18 9.77 -10.34
N VAL A 74 3.73 9.00 -9.35
CA VAL A 74 4.56 8.50 -8.24
C VAL A 74 4.92 7.03 -8.37
N ASN A 75 4.62 6.44 -9.54
CA ASN A 75 4.90 5.07 -9.89
C ASN A 75 4.41 4.05 -8.84
N ILE A 76 3.23 4.23 -8.24
CA ILE A 76 2.65 3.23 -7.32
C ILE A 76 1.99 2.11 -8.10
N GLN A 77 2.26 0.87 -7.69
CA GLN A 77 1.90 -0.33 -8.43
C GLN A 77 1.15 -1.34 -7.54
N ARG A 78 0.62 -2.39 -8.17
CA ARG A 78 0.22 -3.61 -7.46
C ARG A 78 1.43 -4.19 -6.73
N ASP A 79 1.18 -4.87 -5.61
CA ASP A 79 2.16 -5.56 -4.76
C ASP A 79 3.07 -4.66 -3.91
N ASP A 80 3.08 -3.34 -4.15
CA ASP A 80 3.57 -2.37 -3.18
C ASP A 80 2.79 -2.52 -1.85
N VAL A 81 3.41 -2.12 -0.75
CA VAL A 81 2.94 -2.42 0.62
C VAL A 81 2.59 -1.13 1.35
N ALA A 82 1.41 -1.07 1.94
CA ALA A 82 0.96 0.00 2.79
C ALA A 82 1.13 -0.37 4.28
N ILE A 83 1.74 0.50 5.08
CA ILE A 83 2.03 0.26 6.50
C ILE A 83 1.56 1.44 7.34
N ILE A 84 0.94 1.12 8.48
CA ILE A 84 0.53 2.03 9.54
C ILE A 84 1.09 1.50 10.87
N TRP A 85 1.46 2.41 11.77
CA TRP A 85 2.05 2.13 13.08
C TRP A 85 1.14 2.63 14.19
#